data_AF-A0A3N5FT08-F1
#
_entry.id   AF-A0A3N5FT08-F1
#
_cell.length_a   1.000
_cell.length_b   1.000
_cell.length_c   1.000
_cell.angle_alpha   90.00
_cell.angle_beta   90.00
_cell.angle_gamma   90.00
#
_symmetry.space_group_name_H-M   'P 1'
#
loop_
_entity.id
_entity.type
_entity.pdbx_description
1 polymer ?
#
loop_
_entity_poly.entity_id
_entity_poly.type
_entity_poly.pdbx_seq_one_letter_code
_entity_poly.pdbx_strand_id
1 'polypeptide(L)'
;MKQLKSTSQQLKELFDRAITAKFLAEPISSFDHAIDATTVKIFMDEHDYDVVGIRRNGSVIGYVKRSDLQDGICEKYIFPFDQSEKILDTTPLIEVFKMFHNHP
;
A
#
# COMPACT_ATOMS: atom_id res chain seq x y z
N MET A 1 37.54 -18.73 -5.13
CA MET A 1 36.72 -17.51 -5.30
C MET A 1 35.69 -17.58 -6.44
N LYS A 2 35.49 -18.70 -7.17
CA LYS A 2 34.46 -18.82 -8.23
C LYS A 2 33.04 -19.09 -7.73
N GLN A 3 32.88 -19.76 -6.59
CA GLN A 3 31.56 -20.15 -6.03
C GLN A 3 30.75 -18.96 -5.49
N LEU A 4 31.35 -18.06 -4.70
CA LEU A 4 30.65 -16.89 -4.13
C LEU A 4 30.05 -15.93 -5.18
N LYS A 5 30.72 -15.74 -6.33
CA LYS A 5 30.23 -14.86 -7.41
C LYS A 5 28.98 -15.42 -8.09
N SER A 6 28.88 -16.74 -8.23
CA SER A 6 27.70 -17.41 -8.80
C SER A 6 26.48 -17.22 -7.90
N THR A 7 26.65 -17.43 -6.58
CA THR A 7 25.55 -17.33 -5.62
C THR A 7 25.00 -15.90 -5.51
N SER A 8 25.88 -14.89 -5.51
CA SER A 8 25.44 -13.48 -5.47
C SER A 8 24.71 -13.07 -6.76
N GLN A 9 25.16 -13.56 -7.93
CA GLN A 9 24.51 -13.27 -9.21
C GLN A 9 23.13 -13.94 -9.29
N GLN A 10 23.03 -15.19 -8.88
CA GLN A 10 21.76 -15.93 -8.83
C GLN A 10 20.76 -15.28 -7.86
N LEU A 11 21.23 -14.79 -6.70
CA LEU A 11 20.38 -14.06 -5.77
C LEU A 11 19.85 -12.76 -6.39
N LYS A 12 20.71 -12.01 -7.09
CA LYS A 12 20.29 -10.80 -7.80
C LYS A 12 19.22 -11.10 -8.85
N GLU A 13 19.41 -12.14 -9.66
CA GLU A 13 18.44 -12.55 -10.68
C GLU A 13 17.09 -12.95 -10.08
N LEU A 14 17.09 -13.58 -8.90
CA LEU A 14 15.86 -13.90 -8.16
C LEU A 14 15.09 -12.63 -7.76
N PHE A 15 15.76 -11.63 -7.20
CA PHE A 15 15.12 -10.35 -6.83
C PHE A 15 14.73 -9.50 -8.04
N ASP A 16 15.46 -9.59 -9.15
CA ASP A 16 15.16 -8.85 -10.38
C ASP A 16 13.95 -9.43 -11.13
N ARG A 17 13.63 -10.72 -10.96
CA ARG A 17 12.66 -11.41 -11.85
C ARG A 17 11.57 -12.21 -11.14
N ALA A 18 11.83 -12.78 -9.97
CA ALA A 18 10.94 -13.74 -9.34
C ALA A 18 10.22 -13.18 -8.10
N ILE A 19 10.86 -12.27 -7.36
CA ILE A 19 10.27 -11.63 -6.19
C ILE A 19 9.70 -10.27 -6.61
N THR A 20 8.38 -10.17 -6.60
CA THR A 20 7.64 -8.97 -7.01
C THR A 20 6.86 -8.35 -5.85
N ALA A 21 6.29 -7.16 -6.06
CA ALA A 21 5.47 -6.45 -5.08
C ALA A 21 4.36 -7.33 -4.48
N LYS A 22 3.78 -8.24 -5.28
CA LYS A 22 2.77 -9.21 -4.85
C LYS A 22 3.14 -10.02 -3.61
N PHE A 23 4.42 -10.33 -3.41
CA PHE A 23 4.88 -11.11 -2.27
C PHE A 23 4.87 -10.35 -0.95
N LEU A 24 4.83 -9.00 -1.01
CA LEU A 24 4.74 -8.13 0.17
C LEU A 24 3.37 -7.44 0.29
N ALA A 25 2.61 -7.37 -0.79
CA ALA A 25 1.34 -6.67 -0.82
C ALA A 25 0.31 -7.39 0.06
N GLU A 26 -0.29 -6.64 0.98
CA GLU A 26 -1.43 -7.09 1.78
C GLU A 26 -2.72 -6.41 1.28
N PRO A 27 -3.88 -7.09 1.35
CA PRO A 27 -5.15 -6.45 1.02
C PRO A 27 -5.41 -5.22 1.88
N ILE A 28 -5.71 -4.09 1.25
CA ILE A 28 -6.07 -2.87 1.98
C ILE A 28 -7.46 -3.03 2.65
N SER A 29 -7.50 -2.93 3.97
CA SER A 29 -8.75 -2.84 4.71
C SER A 29 -9.53 -1.62 4.23
N SER A 30 -10.82 -1.80 3.91
CA SER A 30 -11.60 -0.71 3.33
C SER A 30 -13.07 -0.70 3.71
N PHE A 31 -13.66 0.50 3.67
CA PHE A 31 -15.01 0.80 4.16
C PHE A 31 -15.83 1.54 3.12
N ASP A 32 -17.16 1.54 3.25
CA ASP A 32 -18.02 2.35 2.39
C ASP A 32 -17.82 3.86 2.67
N HIS A 33 -17.81 4.68 1.63
CA HIS A 33 -17.60 6.12 1.72
C HIS A 33 -18.55 6.89 2.67
N ALA A 34 -19.77 6.39 2.85
CA ALA A 34 -20.77 7.03 3.70
C ALA A 34 -20.66 6.61 5.19
N ILE A 35 -19.70 5.75 5.54
CA ILE A 35 -19.49 5.32 6.92
C ILE A 35 -19.04 6.49 7.81
N ASP A 36 -19.41 6.41 9.09
CA ASP A 36 -18.95 7.33 10.11
C ASP A 36 -17.42 7.21 10.31
N ALA A 37 -16.73 8.34 10.18
CA ALA A 37 -15.28 8.47 10.29
C ALA A 37 -14.75 8.10 11.69
N THR A 38 -15.52 8.31 12.74
CA THR A 38 -15.17 7.92 14.12
C THR A 38 -15.14 6.40 14.25
N THR A 39 -16.11 5.71 13.62
CA THR A 39 -16.14 4.23 13.62
C THR A 39 -14.90 3.67 12.93
N VAL A 40 -14.53 4.25 11.79
CA VAL A 40 -13.31 3.86 11.07
C VAL A 40 -12.05 4.18 11.87
N LYS A 41 -12.00 5.35 12.53
CA LYS A 41 -10.86 5.73 13.37
C LYS A 41 -10.64 4.76 14.53
N ILE A 42 -11.70 4.35 15.23
CA ILE A 42 -11.62 3.33 16.29
C ILE A 42 -11.06 2.02 15.73
N PHE A 43 -11.57 1.56 14.58
CA PHE A 43 -11.04 0.36 13.93
C PHE A 43 -9.54 0.49 13.60
N MET A 44 -9.13 1.65 13.09
CA MET A 44 -7.72 1.93 12.77
C MET A 44 -6.84 1.94 14.03
N ASP A 45 -7.32 2.47 15.15
CA ASP A 45 -6.61 2.46 16.44
C ASP A 45 -6.46 1.04 16.99
N GLU A 46 -7.50 0.21 16.91
CA GLU A 46 -7.48 -1.19 17.37
C GLU A 46 -6.52 -2.08 16.56
N HIS A 47 -6.34 -1.78 15.28
CA HIS A 47 -5.51 -2.57 14.35
C HIS A 47 -4.14 -1.93 14.07
N ASP A 48 -3.85 -0.79 14.69
CA ASP A 48 -2.65 0.04 14.45
C ASP A 48 -2.43 0.35 12.96
N TYR A 49 -3.51 0.75 12.27
CA TYR A 49 -3.46 1.16 10.88
C TYR A 49 -3.35 2.67 10.76
N ASP A 50 -2.37 3.13 10.00
CA ASP A 50 -2.25 4.55 9.66
C ASP A 50 -3.16 4.96 8.50
N VAL A 51 -3.48 4.01 7.61
CA VAL A 51 -4.32 4.22 6.43
C VAL A 51 -5.29 3.08 6.19
N VAL A 52 -6.48 3.41 5.66
CA VAL A 52 -7.47 2.44 5.16
C VAL A 52 -8.08 2.95 3.87
N GLY A 53 -8.52 2.02 3.02
CA GLY A 53 -9.16 2.35 1.74
C GLY A 53 -10.63 2.76 1.93
N ILE A 54 -11.12 3.63 1.05
CA ILE A 54 -12.54 3.98 0.98
C ILE A 54 -13.12 3.48 -0.34
N ARG A 55 -14.26 2.81 -0.26
CA ARG A 55 -14.98 2.22 -1.39
C ARG A 55 -16.24 3.00 -1.70
N ARG A 56 -16.56 3.06 -2.99
CA ARG A 56 -17.87 3.45 -3.51
C ARG A 56 -18.26 2.47 -4.61
N ASN A 57 -19.48 1.95 -4.55
CA ASN A 57 -19.99 0.95 -5.51
C ASN A 57 -19.04 -0.27 -5.67
N GLY A 58 -18.49 -0.75 -4.55
CA GLY A 58 -17.60 -1.92 -4.52
C GLY A 58 -16.16 -1.68 -4.96
N SER A 59 -15.82 -0.49 -5.47
CA SER A 59 -14.45 -0.15 -5.90
C SER A 59 -13.77 0.78 -4.90
N VAL A 60 -12.49 0.51 -4.56
CA VAL A 60 -11.69 1.43 -3.74
C VAL A 60 -11.36 2.68 -4.56
N ILE A 61 -11.83 3.84 -4.11
CA ILE A 61 -11.69 5.13 -4.81
C ILE A 61 -10.56 6.00 -4.25
N GLY A 62 -10.03 5.63 -3.09
CA GLY A 62 -8.95 6.35 -2.40
C GLY A 62 -8.71 5.76 -1.02
N TYR A 63 -8.03 6.52 -0.18
CA TYR A 63 -7.72 6.15 1.20
C TYR A 63 -7.93 7.33 2.14
N VAL A 64 -8.02 7.05 3.44
CA VAL A 64 -8.02 8.07 4.50
C VAL A 64 -6.83 7.81 5.42
N LYS A 65 -6.32 8.86 6.05
CA LYS A 65 -5.28 8.78 7.08
C LYS A 65 -5.91 8.90 8.46
N ARG A 66 -5.47 8.09 9.40
CA ARG A 66 -5.97 8.10 10.79
C ARG A 66 -5.87 9.48 11.44
N SER A 67 -4.76 10.18 11.17
CA SER A 67 -4.48 11.54 11.67
C SER A 67 -5.52 12.57 11.24
N ASP A 68 -6.16 12.36 10.09
CA ASP A 68 -7.00 13.35 9.44
C ASP A 68 -8.48 13.12 9.74
N LEU A 69 -8.85 11.92 10.24
CA LEU A 69 -10.21 11.57 10.60
C LEU A 69 -10.69 12.32 11.85
N GLN A 70 -11.84 12.98 11.70
CA GLN A 70 -12.64 13.62 12.75
C GLN A 70 -14.12 13.23 12.58
N ASP A 71 -15.05 14.00 13.13
CA ASP A 71 -16.48 13.71 13.07
C ASP A 71 -17.09 13.81 11.65
N GLY A 72 -18.11 13.00 11.39
CA GLY A 72 -18.84 12.99 10.11
C GLY A 72 -18.53 11.74 9.28
N ILE A 73 -18.68 11.83 7.96
CA ILE A 73 -18.50 10.70 7.05
C ILE A 73 -17.10 10.66 6.44
N CYS A 74 -16.58 9.46 6.19
CA CYS A 74 -15.25 9.25 5.59
C CYS A 74 -15.07 9.96 4.24
N GLU A 75 -16.14 10.17 3.46
CA GLU A 75 -16.07 10.87 2.16
C GLU A 75 -15.37 12.23 2.23
N LYS A 76 -15.51 12.96 3.35
CA LYS A 76 -14.90 14.28 3.53
C LYS A 76 -13.37 14.25 3.63
N TYR A 77 -12.79 13.09 3.90
CA TYR A 77 -11.37 12.92 4.23
C TYR A 77 -10.61 12.10 3.17
N ILE A 78 -11.25 11.76 2.05
CA ILE A 78 -10.66 10.87 1.04
C ILE A 78 -9.49 11.58 0.34
N PHE A 79 -8.33 10.92 0.37
CA PHE A 79 -7.23 11.15 -0.56
C PHE A 79 -7.39 10.20 -1.75
N PRO A 80 -7.61 10.72 -2.98
CA PRO A 80 -7.65 9.89 -4.17
C PRO A 80 -6.26 9.29 -4.44
N PHE A 81 -6.22 8.08 -5.01
CA PHE A 81 -4.95 7.51 -5.44
C PHE A 81 -4.38 8.28 -6.64
N ASP A 82 -3.15 8.78 -6.52
CA ASP A 82 -2.42 9.23 -7.70
C ASP A 82 -2.03 8.01 -8.55
N GLN A 83 -2.09 8.14 -9.87
CA GLN A 83 -1.59 7.11 -10.77
C GLN A 83 -0.07 6.91 -10.62
N SER A 84 0.68 7.95 -10.25
CA SER A 84 2.12 7.84 -9.99
C SER A 84 2.45 7.03 -8.75
N GLU A 85 1.50 6.87 -7.82
CA GLU A 85 1.67 6.14 -6.56
C GLU A 85 1.30 4.65 -6.69
N LYS A 86 0.83 4.22 -7.87
CA LYS A 86 0.42 2.83 -8.09
C LYS A 86 1.59 1.97 -8.53
N ILE A 87 1.73 0.85 -7.84
CA ILE A 87 2.74 -0.17 -8.14
C ILE A 87 1.99 -1.42 -8.62
N LEU A 88 2.41 -1.97 -9.77
CA LEU A 88 1.87 -3.23 -10.25
C LEU A 88 2.34 -4.37 -9.35
N ASP A 89 1.49 -5.38 -9.14
CA ASP A 89 1.83 -6.56 -8.33
C ASP A 89 3.00 -7.36 -8.93
N THR A 90 3.20 -7.25 -10.24
CA THR A 90 4.31 -7.83 -11.01
C THR A 90 5.60 -7.01 -10.96
N THR A 91 5.60 -5.80 -10.40
CA THR A 91 6.81 -4.97 -10.29
C THR A 91 7.87 -5.69 -9.46
N PRO A 92 9.10 -5.89 -9.97
CA PRO A 92 10.19 -6.48 -9.19
C PRO A 92 10.46 -5.68 -7.91
N LEU A 93 10.68 -6.39 -6.81
CA LEU A 93 10.79 -5.75 -5.49
C LEU A 93 11.94 -4.74 -5.41
N ILE A 94 13.03 -4.99 -6.14
CA ILE A 94 14.16 -4.06 -6.22
C ILE A 94 13.76 -2.71 -6.83
N GLU A 95 12.83 -2.69 -7.79
CA GLU A 95 12.32 -1.45 -8.39
C GLU A 95 11.39 -0.72 -7.41
N VAL A 96 10.56 -1.45 -6.66
CA VAL A 96 9.73 -0.88 -5.59
C VAL A 96 10.58 -0.12 -4.56
N PHE A 97 11.68 -0.72 -4.10
CA PHE A 97 12.58 -0.05 -3.15
C PHE A 97 13.24 1.20 -3.75
N LYS A 98 13.58 1.20 -5.03
CA LYS A 98 14.10 2.41 -5.70
C LYS A 98 13.03 3.49 -5.81
N MET A 99 11.79 3.13 -6.08
CA MET A 99 10.67 4.09 -6.13
C MET A 99 10.51 4.78 -4.78
N PHE A 100 10.51 4.03 -3.68
CA PHE A 100 10.38 4.61 -2.33
C PHE A 100 11.62 5.35 -1.86
N HIS A 101 12.84 4.93 -2.23
CA HIS A 101 14.05 5.68 -1.85
C HIS A 101 14.11 7.08 -2.48
N ASN A 102 13.51 7.24 -3.66
CA ASN A 102 13.48 8.51 -4.39
C ASN A 102 12.27 9.38 -4.04
N HIS A 103 11.36 8.89 -3.19
CA HIS A 103 10.25 9.65 -2.64
C HIS A 103 10.58 10.05 -1.19
N PRO A 104 10.65 11.36 -0.87
CA PRO A 104 10.90 11.83 0.49
C PRO A 104 9.74 11.51 1.45
#